data_AF-A0A8T3ZMH2-F1
#
_entry.id   AF-A0A8T3ZMH2-F1
#
_cell.length_a   1.000
_cell.length_b   1.000
_cell.length_c   1.000
_cell.angle_alpha   90.00
_cell.angle_beta   90.00
_cell.angle_gamma   90.00
#
_symmetry.space_group_name_H-M   'P 1'
#
loop_
_entity.id
_entity.type
_entity.pdbx_description
1 polymer ?
#
loop_
_entity_poly.entity_id
_entity_poly.type
_entity_poly.pdbx_seq_one_letter_code
_entity_poly.pdbx_strand_id
1 'polypeptide(L)'
;MITESVKEKDEILEEIRRLIPILGKEKASKLEIAYLLGDDNYRKKIHGIVDAVRASVFSDEELKESVLLEPPSKHISVHGDFEIGTILYGKKEIYPLVLNREDLLTHIGIFGSSGSGKTNIIQFLCLQLSQLNIPIIIFDFSKRNYRDLLTVPELKDKIKIFTVGRNVSPFRFNPLKPPEGVQISQWAKEFAEVFDHAYWLLGGGRHIILKALGELYKKFDPALPKIADVKIWLEQSYNEAISARERNWIATAERPLESLCFRETREIFDCDEGILPSTFFEKPGINVLELDSLSTDDKTFFIEVMLQWIRDWILSSNMREKLVGVIVLEEAHHVLNREKTKKFG
;
A
#
# COMPACT_ATOMS: atom_id res chain seq x y z
N MET A 1 -1.45 -12.74 41.83
CA MET A 1 -0.87 -11.84 42.85
C MET A 1 0.37 -11.09 42.38
N ILE A 2 1.51 -11.70 42.01
CA ILE A 2 2.68 -10.92 41.51
C ILE A 2 2.40 -10.26 40.13
N THR A 3 1.58 -10.89 39.30
CA THR A 3 1.21 -10.40 37.96
C THR A 3 0.19 -9.26 37.95
N GLU A 4 -0.64 -9.14 38.99
CA GLU A 4 -1.67 -8.08 39.08
C GLU A 4 -1.06 -6.75 39.55
N SER A 5 -0.14 -6.77 40.52
CA SER A 5 0.45 -5.53 41.05
C SER A 5 1.47 -4.90 40.09
N VAL A 6 2.05 -5.68 39.17
CA VAL A 6 2.89 -5.15 38.08
C VAL A 6 2.02 -4.47 37.03
N LYS A 7 0.91 -5.12 36.64
CA LYS A 7 -0.02 -4.58 35.64
C LYS A 7 -0.68 -3.27 36.09
N GLU A 8 -1.08 -3.18 37.36
CA GLU A 8 -1.68 -1.97 37.95
C GLU A 8 -0.68 -0.81 38.04
N LYS A 9 0.61 -1.10 38.26
CA LYS A 9 1.68 -0.09 38.24
C LYS A 9 1.95 0.46 36.85
N ASP A 10 1.92 -0.38 35.83
CA ASP A 10 2.13 0.05 34.45
C ASP A 10 0.97 0.92 33.95
N GLU A 11 -0.27 0.59 34.35
CA GLU A 11 -1.49 1.32 33.98
C GLU A 11 -1.48 2.78 34.48
N ILE A 12 -1.18 3.01 35.77
CA ILE A 12 -1.18 4.36 36.33
C ILE A 12 -0.03 5.24 35.81
N LEU A 13 1.12 4.65 35.48
CA LEU A 13 2.21 5.38 34.84
C LEU A 13 1.81 5.85 33.43
N GLU A 14 1.10 5.00 32.69
CA GLU A 14 0.54 5.37 31.40
C GLU A 14 -0.50 6.50 31.53
N GLU A 15 -1.35 6.46 32.56
CA GLU A 15 -2.30 7.53 32.83
C GLU A 15 -1.62 8.87 33.16
N ILE A 16 -0.55 8.86 33.97
CA ILE A 16 0.22 10.08 34.26
C ILE A 16 0.78 10.67 32.96
N ARG A 17 1.28 9.85 32.04
CA ARG A 17 1.78 10.30 30.73
C ARG A 17 0.69 10.91 29.86
N ARG A 18 -0.50 10.30 29.80
CA ARG A 18 -1.65 10.85 29.08
C ARG A 18 -2.09 12.22 29.61
N LEU A 19 -1.80 12.53 30.88
CA LEU A 19 -2.10 13.81 31.52
C LEU A 19 -0.96 14.85 31.42
N ILE A 20 0.18 14.54 30.77
CA ILE A 20 1.31 15.48 30.59
C ILE A 20 0.90 16.85 30.03
N PRO A 21 0.01 16.95 29.02
CA PRO A 21 -0.38 18.26 28.47
C PRO A 21 -1.13 19.16 29.47
N ILE A 22 -1.68 18.58 30.54
CA ILE A 22 -2.49 19.26 31.55
C ILE A 22 -1.66 19.53 32.80
N LEU A 23 -0.91 18.52 33.25
CA LEU A 23 -0.03 18.61 34.40
C LEU A 23 1.24 19.43 34.09
N GLY A 24 1.67 19.42 32.83
CA GLY A 24 3.01 19.84 32.41
C GLY A 24 4.05 18.74 32.67
N LYS A 25 5.05 18.64 31.78
CA LYS A 25 6.10 17.60 31.84
C LYS A 25 6.77 17.49 33.21
N GLU A 26 7.11 18.61 33.83
CA GLU A 26 7.82 18.62 35.11
C GLU A 26 6.99 18.00 36.25
N LYS A 27 5.68 18.32 36.33
CA LYS A 27 4.81 17.77 37.37
C LYS A 27 4.48 16.30 37.11
N ALA A 28 4.27 15.92 35.86
CA ALA A 28 4.05 14.54 35.48
C ALA A 28 5.27 13.67 35.83
N SER A 29 6.48 14.09 35.48
CA SER A 29 7.71 13.36 35.85
C SER A 29 7.90 13.28 37.38
N LYS A 30 7.59 14.34 38.13
CA LYS A 30 7.60 14.31 39.60
C LYS A 30 6.61 13.30 40.17
N LEU A 31 5.41 13.18 39.58
CA LEU A 31 4.40 12.20 39.97
C LEU A 31 4.82 10.77 39.63
N GLU A 32 5.40 10.52 38.45
CA GLU A 32 5.94 9.20 38.10
C GLU A 32 7.04 8.76 39.07
N ILE A 33 8.02 9.64 39.35
CA ILE A 33 9.12 9.35 40.28
C ILE A 33 8.56 9.09 41.69
N ALA A 34 7.62 9.92 42.16
CA ALA A 34 7.00 9.74 43.46
C ALA A 34 6.20 8.44 43.56
N TYR A 35 5.56 7.99 42.48
CA TYR A 35 4.80 6.74 42.42
C TYR A 35 5.73 5.51 42.47
N LEU A 36 6.82 5.56 41.72
CA LEU A 36 7.82 4.49 41.67
C LEU A 36 8.51 4.30 43.02
N LEU A 37 8.92 5.40 43.65
CA LEU A 37 9.67 5.40 44.92
C LEU A 37 8.78 5.35 46.18
N GLY A 38 7.48 5.62 46.05
CA GLY A 38 6.54 5.69 47.16
C GLY A 38 6.17 4.34 47.77
N ASP A 39 5.84 4.36 49.07
CA ASP A 39 5.19 3.24 49.75
C ASP A 39 3.71 3.08 49.30
N ASP A 40 3.04 2.02 49.75
CA ASP A 40 1.67 1.72 49.31
C ASP A 40 0.66 2.81 49.69
N ASN A 41 0.89 3.55 50.77
CA ASN A 41 0.03 4.67 51.16
C ASN A 41 0.24 5.88 50.25
N TYR A 42 1.49 6.17 49.87
CA TYR A 42 1.82 7.22 48.91
C TYR A 42 1.30 6.89 47.51
N ARG A 43 1.42 5.64 47.06
CA ARG A 43 0.86 5.19 45.78
C ARG A 43 -0.64 5.37 45.71
N LYS A 44 -1.39 5.01 46.77
CA LYS A 44 -2.84 5.26 46.85
C LYS A 44 -3.20 6.74 46.78
N LYS A 45 -2.40 7.61 47.41
CA LYS A 45 -2.60 9.07 47.31
C LYS A 45 -2.38 9.58 45.89
N ILE A 46 -1.34 9.10 45.22
CA ILE A 46 -1.07 9.47 43.83
C ILE A 46 -2.19 8.97 42.92
N HIS A 47 -2.68 7.75 43.13
CA HIS A 47 -3.84 7.23 42.41
C HIS A 47 -5.06 8.16 42.54
N GLY A 48 -5.38 8.58 43.77
CA GLY A 48 -6.46 9.54 44.00
C GLY A 48 -6.25 10.92 43.36
N ILE A 49 -4.99 11.38 43.25
CA ILE A 49 -4.65 12.62 42.54
C ILE A 49 -4.85 12.45 41.04
N VAL A 50 -4.35 11.36 40.46
CA VAL A 50 -4.50 11.04 39.04
C VAL A 50 -5.98 10.90 38.71
N ASP A 51 -6.76 10.17 39.51
CA ASP A 51 -8.21 10.05 39.35
C ASP A 51 -8.94 11.40 39.43
N ALA A 52 -8.55 12.27 40.35
CA ALA A 52 -9.17 13.60 40.49
C ALA A 52 -8.87 14.51 39.30
N VAL A 53 -7.62 14.50 38.81
CA VAL A 53 -7.23 15.21 37.60
C VAL A 53 -7.95 14.61 36.40
N ARG A 54 -8.03 13.28 36.31
CA ARG A 54 -8.73 12.59 35.24
C ARG A 54 -10.22 12.91 35.24
N ALA A 55 -10.85 12.94 36.41
CA ALA A 55 -12.25 13.32 36.57
C ALA A 55 -12.51 14.79 36.19
N SER A 56 -11.59 15.71 36.52
CA SER A 56 -11.71 17.10 36.06
C SER A 56 -11.55 17.23 34.55
N VAL A 57 -10.70 16.40 33.95
CA VAL A 57 -10.48 16.35 32.50
C VAL A 57 -11.66 15.73 31.76
N PHE A 58 -12.24 14.66 32.27
CA PHE A 58 -13.45 14.04 31.70
C PHE A 58 -14.74 14.82 32.00
N SER A 59 -14.68 15.83 32.87
CA SER A 59 -15.76 16.81 33.05
C SER A 59 -15.78 17.89 31.97
N ASP A 60 -14.68 18.03 31.22
CA ASP A 60 -14.61 18.85 30.01
C ASP A 60 -15.23 18.08 28.83
N GLU A 61 -16.35 18.58 28.30
CA GLU A 61 -17.06 17.95 27.18
C GLU A 61 -16.18 17.81 25.92
N GLU A 62 -15.14 18.61 25.76
CA GLU A 62 -14.22 18.52 24.62
C GLU A 62 -13.24 17.35 24.75
N LEU A 63 -12.83 17.02 25.97
CA LEU A 63 -11.86 15.96 26.27
C LEU A 63 -12.58 14.62 26.49
N LYS A 64 -13.85 14.66 26.92
CA LYS A 64 -14.65 13.49 27.29
C LYS A 64 -14.83 12.44 26.19
N GLU A 65 -14.95 12.87 24.94
CA GLU A 65 -15.16 11.99 23.78
C GLU A 65 -13.86 11.72 22.99
N SER A 66 -12.72 12.23 23.47
CA SER A 66 -11.46 12.19 22.74
C SER A 66 -10.53 11.07 23.24
N VAL A 67 -9.74 10.49 22.33
CA VAL A 67 -8.66 9.57 22.71
C VAL A 67 -7.48 10.40 23.19
N LEU A 68 -7.27 10.44 24.52
CA LEU A 68 -6.15 11.16 25.12
C LEU A 68 -4.87 10.32 25.02
N LEU A 69 -4.01 10.66 24.06
CA LEU A 69 -2.66 10.13 23.96
C LEU A 69 -1.65 11.20 24.38
N GLU A 70 -0.48 10.78 24.87
CA GLU A 70 0.63 11.71 25.06
C GLU A 70 1.06 12.25 23.69
N PRO A 71 0.98 13.58 23.45
CA PRO A 71 1.39 14.14 22.17
C PRO A 71 2.92 14.04 22.03
N PRO A 72 3.43 13.70 20.84
CA PRO A 72 4.87 13.68 20.58
C PRO A 72 5.46 15.07 20.79
N SER A 73 6.72 15.18 21.21
CA SER A 73 7.30 16.47 21.58
C SER A 73 7.31 17.48 20.42
N LYS A 74 7.03 18.76 20.70
CA LYS A 74 7.06 19.86 19.71
C LYS A 74 8.34 19.88 18.88
N HIS A 75 9.49 19.64 19.51
CA HIS A 75 10.78 19.61 18.81
C HIS A 75 10.82 18.59 17.67
N ILE A 76 10.20 17.42 17.84
CA ILE A 76 10.18 16.37 16.80
C ILE A 76 9.10 16.68 15.77
N SER A 77 7.93 17.16 16.19
CA SER A 77 6.76 17.27 15.32
C SER A 77 6.76 18.45 14.34
N VAL A 78 7.56 19.50 14.59
CA VAL A 78 7.55 20.72 13.76
C VAL A 78 8.71 20.81 12.77
N HIS A 79 9.58 19.79 12.71
CA HIS A 79 10.72 19.75 11.80
C HIS A 79 10.52 18.67 10.75
N GLY A 80 10.62 19.06 9.48
CA GLY A 80 10.55 18.13 8.35
C GLY A 80 10.33 18.85 7.03
N ASP A 81 9.96 18.08 6.01
CA ASP A 81 9.82 18.56 4.64
C ASP A 81 8.37 18.91 4.27
N PHE A 82 7.37 18.22 4.86
CA PHE A 82 5.96 18.43 4.54
C PHE A 82 5.02 18.20 5.73
N GLU A 83 3.97 19.01 5.80
CA GLU A 83 2.96 18.93 6.85
C GLU A 83 1.92 17.85 6.51
N ILE A 84 1.54 17.04 7.50
CA ILE A 84 0.51 15.99 7.35
C ILE A 84 -0.76 16.27 8.16
N GLY A 85 -0.74 17.30 9.00
CA GLY A 85 -1.89 17.76 9.78
C GLY A 85 -1.48 18.46 11.07
N THR A 86 -2.42 18.61 12.00
CA THR A 86 -2.21 19.28 13.29
C THR A 86 -2.36 18.29 14.44
N ILE A 87 -1.48 18.37 15.44
CA ILE A 87 -1.58 17.58 16.67
C ILE A 87 -2.68 18.15 17.55
N LEU A 88 -3.64 17.28 17.88
CA LEU A 88 -4.74 17.57 18.77
C LEU A 88 -4.51 16.91 20.13
N TYR A 89 -4.91 17.59 21.19
CA TYR A 89 -5.13 16.99 22.51
C TYR A 89 -6.54 17.34 22.96
N GLY A 90 -7.42 16.34 22.96
CA GLY A 90 -8.85 16.63 22.90
C GLY A 90 -9.25 17.24 21.57
N LYS A 91 -10.01 18.33 21.64
CA LYS A 91 -10.36 19.18 20.49
C LYS A 91 -9.40 20.36 20.31
N LYS A 92 -8.41 20.51 21.20
CA LYS A 92 -7.47 21.62 21.17
C LYS A 92 -6.29 21.33 20.25
N GLU A 93 -6.07 22.23 19.30
CA GLU A 93 -4.87 22.26 18.46
C GLU A 93 -3.64 22.70 19.26
N ILE A 94 -2.53 21.97 19.12
CA ILE A 94 -1.28 22.27 19.83
C ILE A 94 -0.20 22.79 18.87
N TYR A 95 0.16 22.02 17.84
CA TYR A 95 1.15 22.39 16.81
C TYR A 95 1.02 21.49 15.58
N PRO A 96 1.54 21.91 14.40
CA PRO A 96 1.57 21.07 13.21
C PRO A 96 2.40 19.80 13.41
N LEU A 97 2.05 18.77 12.65
CA LEU A 97 2.77 17.52 12.49
C LEU A 97 3.39 17.51 11.09
N VAL A 98 4.72 17.56 11.06
CA VAL A 98 5.54 17.59 9.86
C VAL A 98 6.36 16.31 9.80
N LEU A 99 6.47 15.71 8.61
CA LEU A 99 7.28 14.52 8.35
C LEU A 99 8.48 14.84 7.46
N ASN A 100 9.53 14.05 7.56
CA ASN A 100 10.68 14.10 6.65
C ASN A 100 10.40 13.21 5.44
N ARG A 101 10.94 13.55 4.28
CA ARG A 101 10.82 12.71 3.08
C ARG A 101 11.46 11.33 3.29
N GLU A 102 12.48 11.24 4.12
CA GLU A 102 13.15 9.98 4.47
C GLU A 102 12.22 9.03 5.23
N ASP A 103 11.23 9.55 5.96
CA ASP A 103 10.24 8.71 6.66
C ASP A 103 9.44 7.87 5.65
N LEU A 104 9.25 8.37 4.42
CA LEU A 104 8.56 7.64 3.34
C LEU A 104 9.34 6.40 2.87
N LEU A 105 10.66 6.32 3.11
CA LEU A 105 11.47 5.14 2.79
C LEU A 105 11.13 3.95 3.69
N THR A 106 10.51 4.18 4.85
CA THR A 106 10.10 3.13 5.80
C THR A 106 8.71 2.58 5.55
N HIS A 107 8.01 3.06 4.52
CA HIS A 107 6.61 2.75 4.19
C HIS A 107 5.60 3.23 5.24
N ILE A 108 4.36 3.50 4.81
CA ILE A 108 3.30 4.01 5.67
C ILE A 108 2.06 3.13 5.51
N GLY A 109 1.46 2.73 6.65
CA GLY A 109 0.15 2.09 6.71
C GLY A 109 -0.93 3.06 7.19
N ILE A 110 -1.99 3.25 6.41
CA ILE A 110 -3.15 4.08 6.77
C ILE A 110 -4.35 3.17 7.02
N PHE A 111 -4.84 3.15 8.26
CA PHE A 111 -5.93 2.27 8.70
C PHE A 111 -7.13 3.08 9.20
N GLY A 112 -8.33 2.55 9.00
CA GLY A 112 -9.57 3.19 9.44
C GLY A 112 -10.81 2.55 8.79
N SER A 113 -11.97 2.76 9.39
CA SER A 113 -13.26 2.29 8.85
C SER A 113 -13.66 3.05 7.57
N SER A 114 -14.70 2.58 6.87
CA SER A 114 -15.26 3.34 5.75
C SER A 114 -15.78 4.70 6.25
N GLY A 115 -15.52 5.77 5.50
CA GLY A 115 -15.89 7.13 5.89
C GLY A 115 -14.95 7.81 6.89
N SER A 116 -13.90 7.14 7.38
CA SER A 116 -12.96 7.72 8.36
C SER A 116 -11.95 8.73 7.79
N GLY A 117 -12.07 9.10 6.50
CA GLY A 117 -11.17 10.07 5.87
C GLY A 117 -9.84 9.51 5.31
N LYS A 118 -9.67 8.19 5.16
CA LYS A 118 -8.43 7.58 4.61
C LYS A 118 -8.01 8.19 3.27
N THR A 119 -8.91 8.19 2.30
CA THR A 119 -8.66 8.75 0.97
C THR A 119 -8.41 10.26 1.03
N ASN A 120 -9.06 10.99 1.95
CA ASN A 120 -8.81 12.42 2.15
C ASN A 120 -7.36 12.68 2.62
N ILE A 121 -6.85 11.88 3.55
CA ILE A 121 -5.44 11.97 3.98
C ILE A 121 -4.50 11.67 2.80
N ILE A 122 -4.80 10.67 1.98
CA ILE A 122 -3.98 10.34 0.81
C ILE A 122 -4.00 11.49 -0.22
N GLN A 123 -5.17 12.07 -0.51
CA GLN A 123 -5.28 13.24 -1.39
C GLN A 123 -4.48 14.43 -0.86
N PHE A 124 -4.53 14.68 0.45
CA PHE A 124 -3.73 15.71 1.10
C PHE A 124 -2.23 15.43 0.95
N LEU A 125 -1.79 14.19 1.19
CA LEU A 125 -0.41 13.78 0.94
C LEU A 125 -0.01 13.98 -0.53
N CYS A 126 -0.90 13.70 -1.49
CA CYS A 126 -0.62 13.94 -2.90
C CYS A 126 -0.33 15.42 -3.19
N LEU A 127 -1.07 16.33 -2.56
CA LEU A 127 -0.81 17.78 -2.66
C LEU A 127 0.58 18.13 -2.13
N GLN A 128 0.89 17.69 -0.90
CA GLN A 128 2.16 17.97 -0.23
C GLN A 128 3.37 17.42 -1.01
N LEU A 129 3.30 16.16 -1.42
CA LEU A 129 4.39 15.50 -2.16
C LEU A 129 4.57 16.06 -3.57
N SER A 130 3.49 16.52 -4.21
CA SER A 130 3.56 17.18 -5.51
C SER A 130 4.26 18.54 -5.45
N GLN A 131 4.18 19.27 -4.33
CA GLN A 131 4.94 20.51 -4.10
C GLN A 131 6.44 20.23 -3.94
N LEU A 132 6.79 19.08 -3.37
CA LEU A 132 8.17 18.60 -3.26
C LEU A 132 8.71 17.95 -4.55
N ASN A 133 7.92 17.94 -5.63
CA ASN A 133 8.26 17.27 -6.89
C ASN A 133 8.54 15.77 -6.74
N ILE A 134 7.90 15.10 -5.78
CA ILE A 134 8.00 13.65 -5.60
C ILE A 134 6.97 12.98 -6.51
N PRO A 135 7.38 12.07 -7.43
CA PRO A 135 6.45 11.34 -8.28
C PRO A 135 5.55 10.41 -7.46
N ILE A 136 4.28 10.29 -7.85
CA ILE A 136 3.28 9.47 -7.17
C ILE A 136 2.60 8.55 -8.17
N ILE A 137 2.42 7.29 -7.80
CA ILE A 137 1.59 6.32 -8.52
C ILE A 137 0.47 5.88 -7.58
N ILE A 138 -0.77 5.96 -8.01
CA ILE A 138 -1.94 5.58 -7.22
C ILE A 138 -2.67 4.47 -7.96
N PHE A 139 -2.75 3.30 -7.33
CA PHE A 139 -3.64 2.23 -7.77
C PHE A 139 -5.02 2.43 -7.15
N ASP A 140 -5.93 3.07 -7.88
CA ASP A 140 -7.32 3.28 -7.43
C ASP A 140 -8.16 2.03 -7.74
N PHE A 141 -8.40 1.24 -6.70
CA PHE A 141 -8.98 -0.09 -6.84
C PHE A 141 -10.40 -0.09 -7.42
N SER A 142 -11.28 0.84 -7.03
CA SER A 142 -12.71 0.76 -7.41
C SER A 142 -13.50 2.07 -7.39
N LYS A 143 -13.02 3.16 -6.79
CA LYS A 143 -13.90 4.27 -6.40
C LYS A 143 -13.73 5.53 -7.25
N ARG A 144 -12.72 5.59 -8.12
CA ARG A 144 -12.39 6.77 -8.95
C ARG A 144 -12.28 8.03 -8.11
N ASN A 145 -11.76 7.88 -6.89
CA ASN A 145 -11.75 8.89 -5.84
C ASN A 145 -10.83 10.08 -6.15
N TYR A 146 -9.87 9.89 -7.05
CA TYR A 146 -8.78 10.85 -7.26
C TYR A 146 -9.07 11.87 -8.36
N ARG A 147 -10.24 11.80 -9.01
CA ARG A 147 -10.65 12.80 -10.00
C ARG A 147 -10.84 14.19 -9.39
N ASP A 148 -11.20 14.27 -8.12
CA ASP A 148 -11.36 15.54 -7.40
C ASP A 148 -10.05 16.34 -7.34
N LEU A 149 -8.89 15.66 -7.41
CA LEU A 149 -7.59 16.32 -7.48
C LEU A 149 -7.44 17.20 -8.74
N LEU A 150 -8.19 16.92 -9.82
CA LEU A 150 -8.20 17.76 -11.04
C LEU A 150 -8.80 19.15 -10.80
N THR A 151 -9.60 19.30 -9.74
CA THR A 151 -10.20 20.58 -9.35
C THR A 151 -9.21 21.48 -8.60
N VAL A 152 -8.10 20.91 -8.10
CA VAL A 152 -7.04 21.62 -7.38
C VAL A 152 -6.13 22.32 -8.40
N PRO A 153 -6.12 23.67 -8.47
CA PRO A 153 -5.37 24.40 -9.50
C PRO A 153 -3.87 24.06 -9.53
N GLU A 154 -3.24 23.83 -8.37
CA GLU A 154 -1.81 23.52 -8.29
C GLU A 154 -1.45 22.12 -8.83
N LEU A 155 -2.44 21.22 -8.93
CA LEU A 155 -2.23 19.83 -9.35
C LEU A 155 -2.71 19.54 -10.77
N LYS A 156 -3.54 20.40 -11.35
CA LYS A 156 -4.21 20.17 -12.64
C LYS A 156 -3.26 19.73 -13.75
N ASP A 157 -2.09 20.38 -13.88
CA ASP A 157 -1.10 20.08 -14.92
C ASP A 157 -0.09 19.00 -14.50
N LYS A 158 -0.21 18.47 -13.28
CA LYS A 158 0.65 17.45 -12.69
C LYS A 158 -0.03 16.09 -12.57
N ILE A 159 -1.34 15.99 -12.83
CA ILE A 159 -2.10 14.74 -12.72
C ILE A 159 -2.28 14.09 -14.08
N LYS A 160 -1.97 12.80 -14.16
CA LYS A 160 -2.29 11.94 -15.29
C LYS A 160 -3.18 10.80 -14.81
N ILE A 161 -4.38 10.71 -15.37
CA ILE A 161 -5.33 9.62 -15.07
C ILE A 161 -5.30 8.63 -16.21
N PHE A 162 -5.11 7.36 -15.89
CA PHE A 162 -5.26 6.23 -16.80
C PHE A 162 -6.51 5.43 -16.41
N THR A 163 -7.37 5.18 -17.39
CA THR A 163 -8.55 4.35 -17.24
C THR A 163 -8.21 2.93 -17.67
N VAL A 164 -7.72 2.09 -16.76
CA VAL A 164 -7.20 0.76 -17.09
C VAL A 164 -8.35 -0.16 -17.52
N GLY A 165 -8.27 -0.72 -18.74
CA GLY A 165 -9.35 -1.50 -19.35
C GLY A 165 -10.49 -0.66 -19.94
N ARG A 166 -10.25 0.64 -20.19
CA ARG A 166 -11.18 1.55 -20.87
C ARG A 166 -10.43 2.45 -21.85
N ASN A 167 -11.14 2.93 -22.87
CA ASN A 167 -10.55 3.67 -23.98
C ASN A 167 -10.52 5.19 -23.84
N VAL A 168 -10.93 5.74 -22.69
CA VAL A 168 -10.93 7.21 -22.47
C VAL A 168 -9.51 7.76 -22.30
N SER A 169 -8.72 7.13 -21.44
CA SER A 169 -7.28 7.40 -21.26
C SER A 169 -6.59 6.05 -21.09
N PRO A 170 -6.34 5.32 -22.20
CA PRO A 170 -5.96 3.92 -22.14
C PRO A 170 -4.61 3.71 -21.48
N PHE A 171 -4.50 2.61 -20.74
CA PHE A 171 -3.24 2.06 -20.27
C PHE A 171 -2.87 0.86 -21.13
N ARG A 172 -1.62 0.81 -21.61
CA ARG A 172 -1.08 -0.26 -22.45
C ARG A 172 0.26 -0.70 -21.87
N PHE A 173 0.44 -1.99 -21.65
CA PHE A 173 1.59 -2.57 -20.98
C PHE A 173 1.72 -4.06 -21.31
N ASN A 174 2.86 -4.51 -21.82
CA ASN A 174 3.13 -5.93 -22.01
C ASN A 174 3.78 -6.53 -20.75
N PRO A 175 3.08 -7.39 -19.98
CA PRO A 175 3.62 -7.98 -18.76
C PRO A 175 4.65 -9.07 -19.02
N LEU A 176 4.80 -9.52 -20.26
CA LEU A 176 5.85 -10.46 -20.68
C LEU A 176 7.09 -9.74 -21.22
N LYS A 177 7.12 -8.40 -21.18
CA LYS A 177 8.33 -7.62 -21.47
C LYS A 177 9.06 -7.32 -20.17
N PRO A 178 10.25 -7.92 -19.93
CA PRO A 178 11.02 -7.60 -18.73
C PRO A 178 11.48 -6.14 -18.74
N PRO A 179 11.72 -5.52 -17.57
CA PRO A 179 12.47 -4.27 -17.50
C PRO A 179 13.85 -4.41 -18.13
N GLU A 180 14.40 -3.30 -18.61
CA GLU A 180 15.76 -3.27 -19.15
C GLU A 180 16.78 -3.74 -18.10
N GLY A 181 17.73 -4.58 -18.51
CA GLY A 181 18.74 -5.16 -17.61
C GLY A 181 18.28 -6.41 -16.83
N VAL A 182 17.01 -6.79 -16.90
CA VAL A 182 16.49 -8.01 -16.24
C VAL A 182 16.54 -9.19 -17.21
N GLN A 183 17.04 -10.34 -16.74
CA GLN A 183 17.11 -11.55 -17.55
C GLN A 183 15.71 -12.12 -17.82
N ILE A 184 15.42 -12.50 -19.07
CA ILE A 184 14.15 -13.11 -19.48
C ILE A 184 13.78 -14.33 -18.62
N SER A 185 14.78 -15.16 -18.28
CA SER A 185 14.58 -16.37 -17.47
C SER A 185 14.21 -16.08 -16.02
N GLN A 186 14.66 -14.94 -15.46
CA GLN A 186 14.26 -14.46 -14.15
C GLN A 186 12.82 -13.94 -14.21
N TRP A 187 12.55 -13.04 -15.15
CA TRP A 187 11.24 -12.42 -15.33
C TRP A 187 10.13 -13.45 -15.58
N ALA A 188 10.41 -14.50 -16.37
CA ALA A 188 9.46 -15.58 -16.61
C ALA A 188 9.04 -16.32 -15.33
N LYS A 189 9.96 -16.49 -14.36
CA LYS A 189 9.66 -17.12 -13.07
C LYS A 189 8.83 -16.18 -12.20
N GLU A 190 9.22 -14.91 -12.11
CA GLU A 190 8.52 -13.89 -11.33
C GLU A 190 7.10 -13.67 -11.86
N PHE A 191 6.92 -13.58 -13.19
CA PHE A 191 5.61 -13.54 -13.81
C PHE A 191 4.77 -14.76 -13.45
N ALA A 192 5.32 -15.97 -13.57
CA ALA A 192 4.59 -17.20 -13.26
C ALA A 192 4.17 -17.25 -11.78
N GLU A 193 4.98 -16.73 -10.87
CA GLU A 193 4.66 -16.63 -9.44
C GLU A 193 3.56 -15.61 -9.15
N VAL A 194 3.63 -14.42 -9.75
CA VAL A 194 2.57 -13.41 -9.65
C VAL A 194 1.26 -13.94 -10.24
N PHE A 195 1.32 -14.62 -11.38
CA PHE A 195 0.16 -15.19 -12.05
C PHE A 195 -0.48 -16.33 -11.23
N ASP A 196 0.33 -17.18 -10.58
CA ASP A 196 -0.16 -18.20 -9.64
C ASP A 196 -0.83 -17.59 -8.41
N HIS A 197 -0.25 -16.53 -7.85
CA HIS A 197 -0.79 -15.86 -6.68
C HIS A 197 -2.12 -15.15 -6.97
N ALA A 198 -2.17 -14.37 -8.05
CA ALA A 198 -3.36 -13.59 -8.40
C ALA A 198 -4.57 -14.48 -8.73
N TYR A 199 -4.35 -15.61 -9.41
CA TYR A 199 -5.42 -16.48 -9.94
C TYR A 199 -5.56 -17.84 -9.27
N TRP A 200 -4.72 -18.18 -8.30
CA TRP A 200 -4.70 -19.49 -7.65
C TRP A 200 -4.58 -20.66 -8.62
N LEU A 201 -3.41 -20.78 -9.24
CA LEU A 201 -3.10 -21.92 -10.12
C LEU A 201 -2.65 -23.18 -9.36
N LEU A 202 -2.58 -23.11 -8.03
CA LEU A 202 -2.28 -24.22 -7.12
C LEU A 202 -0.95 -24.92 -7.45
N GLY A 203 0.03 -24.16 -7.94
CA GLY A 203 1.37 -24.63 -8.32
C GLY A 203 1.42 -25.47 -9.61
N GLY A 204 0.41 -26.31 -9.87
CA GLY A 204 0.32 -27.11 -11.09
C GLY A 204 0.17 -26.25 -12.34
N GLY A 205 -0.77 -25.30 -12.34
CA GLY A 205 -0.89 -24.36 -13.47
C GLY A 205 0.31 -23.42 -13.59
N ARG A 206 0.96 -23.05 -12.47
CA ARG A 206 2.23 -22.28 -12.49
C ARG A 206 3.31 -22.99 -13.31
N HIS A 207 3.47 -24.29 -13.12
CA HIS A 207 4.43 -25.09 -13.88
C HIS A 207 4.15 -25.03 -15.39
N ILE A 208 2.88 -25.12 -15.78
CA ILE A 208 2.45 -25.01 -17.18
C ILE A 208 2.76 -23.62 -17.74
N ILE A 209 2.45 -22.54 -17.02
CA ILE A 209 2.76 -21.17 -17.46
C ILE A 209 4.27 -21.00 -17.65
N LEU A 210 5.11 -21.49 -16.73
CA LEU A 210 6.56 -21.39 -16.86
C LEU A 210 7.10 -22.20 -18.06
N LYS A 211 6.53 -23.39 -18.33
CA LYS A 211 6.84 -24.19 -19.53
C LYS A 211 6.49 -23.42 -20.81
N ALA A 212 5.28 -22.86 -20.87
CA ALA A 212 4.81 -22.05 -22.00
C ALA A 212 5.75 -20.88 -22.28
N LEU A 213 6.09 -20.10 -21.25
CA LEU A 213 6.99 -18.96 -21.39
C LEU A 213 8.38 -19.38 -21.88
N GLY A 214 8.93 -20.48 -21.36
CA GLY A 214 10.23 -20.99 -21.79
C GLY A 214 10.32 -21.33 -23.28
N GLU A 215 9.22 -21.77 -23.88
CA GLU A 215 9.12 -22.04 -25.31
C GLU A 215 8.81 -20.78 -26.12
N LEU A 216 7.89 -19.95 -25.63
CA LEU A 216 7.46 -18.72 -26.30
C LEU A 216 8.61 -17.70 -26.41
N TYR A 217 9.37 -17.45 -25.35
CA TYR A 217 10.51 -16.54 -25.44
C TYR A 217 11.56 -17.00 -26.48
N LYS A 218 11.78 -18.31 -26.63
CA LYS A 218 12.68 -18.85 -27.67
C LYS A 218 12.09 -18.69 -29.07
N LYS A 219 10.78 -18.88 -29.20
CA LYS A 219 10.06 -18.79 -30.48
C LYS A 219 10.03 -17.36 -31.02
N PHE A 220 9.88 -16.37 -30.14
CA PHE A 220 9.72 -14.97 -30.53
C PHE A 220 11.05 -14.20 -30.62
N ASP A 221 12.17 -14.73 -30.14
CA ASP A 221 13.50 -14.08 -30.18
C ASP A 221 13.85 -13.52 -31.58
N PRO A 222 14.18 -12.21 -31.73
CA PRO A 222 14.45 -11.20 -30.69
C PRO A 222 13.24 -10.39 -30.20
N ALA A 223 12.04 -10.64 -30.75
CA ALA A 223 10.80 -10.07 -30.22
C ALA A 223 10.37 -10.77 -28.92
N LEU A 224 9.27 -10.31 -28.33
CA LEU A 224 8.75 -10.80 -27.06
C LEU A 224 7.31 -11.28 -27.23
N PRO A 225 6.91 -12.36 -26.53
CA PRO A 225 5.54 -12.84 -26.57
C PRO A 225 4.58 -11.86 -25.87
N LYS A 226 3.29 -12.05 -26.13
CA LYS A 226 2.17 -11.36 -25.48
C LYS A 226 1.30 -12.37 -24.72
N ILE A 227 0.40 -11.87 -23.89
CA ILE A 227 -0.56 -12.71 -23.14
C ILE A 227 -1.39 -13.60 -24.08
N ALA A 228 -1.76 -13.10 -25.26
CA ALA A 228 -2.48 -13.86 -26.27
C ALA A 228 -1.68 -15.08 -26.78
N ASP A 229 -0.35 -14.97 -26.88
CA ASP A 229 0.49 -16.08 -27.33
C ASP A 229 0.55 -17.21 -26.29
N VAL A 230 0.50 -16.87 -24.99
CA VAL A 230 0.37 -17.86 -23.91
C VAL A 230 -0.95 -18.61 -24.03
N LYS A 231 -2.05 -17.91 -24.31
CA LYS A 231 -3.36 -18.53 -24.50
C LYS A 231 -3.35 -19.52 -25.65
N ILE A 232 -2.84 -19.09 -26.81
CA ILE A 232 -2.73 -19.95 -28.01
C ILE A 232 -1.87 -21.19 -27.73
N TRP A 233 -0.76 -21.02 -26.99
CA TRP A 233 0.09 -22.15 -26.62
C TRP A 233 -0.66 -23.16 -25.74
N LEU A 234 -1.42 -22.69 -24.74
CA LEU A 234 -2.20 -23.58 -23.87
C LEU A 234 -3.29 -24.34 -24.64
N GLU A 235 -4.02 -23.66 -25.53
CA GLU A 235 -5.06 -24.27 -26.37
C GLU A 235 -4.47 -25.37 -27.28
N GLN A 236 -3.27 -25.15 -27.81
CA GLN A 236 -2.54 -26.14 -28.61
C GLN A 236 -2.11 -27.33 -27.74
N SER A 237 -1.48 -27.09 -26.60
CA SER A 237 -1.04 -28.13 -25.68
C SER A 237 -2.18 -28.96 -25.09
N TYR A 238 -3.38 -28.38 -24.94
CA TYR A 238 -4.55 -29.11 -24.45
C TYR A 238 -4.96 -30.28 -25.37
N ASN A 239 -4.74 -30.12 -26.68
CA ASN A 239 -5.11 -31.10 -27.70
C ASN A 239 -4.03 -32.16 -27.96
N GLU A 240 -2.87 -32.07 -27.29
CA GLU A 240 -1.79 -33.04 -27.41
C GLU A 240 -2.08 -34.34 -26.62
N ALA A 241 -1.33 -35.39 -26.94
CA ALA A 241 -1.39 -36.66 -26.22
C ALA A 241 -0.70 -36.56 -24.85
N ILE A 242 -1.34 -35.89 -23.90
CA ILE A 242 -0.83 -35.62 -22.54
C ILE A 242 -1.65 -36.33 -21.46
N SER A 243 -1.06 -36.41 -20.25
CA SER A 243 -1.73 -37.03 -19.11
C SER A 243 -2.99 -36.26 -18.68
N ALA A 244 -3.96 -36.95 -18.08
CA ALA A 244 -5.17 -36.30 -17.55
C ALA A 244 -4.85 -35.23 -16.49
N ARG A 245 -3.80 -35.45 -15.68
CA ARG A 245 -3.34 -34.48 -14.68
C ARG A 245 -2.81 -33.21 -15.32
N GLU A 246 -1.98 -33.34 -16.34
CA GLU A 246 -1.41 -32.19 -17.07
C GLU A 246 -2.51 -31.40 -17.81
N ARG A 247 -3.51 -32.10 -18.40
CA ARG A 247 -4.70 -31.43 -18.97
C ARG A 247 -5.44 -30.58 -17.96
N ASN A 248 -5.64 -31.08 -16.74
CA ASN A 248 -6.30 -30.30 -15.68
C ASN A 248 -5.47 -29.06 -15.29
N TRP A 249 -4.15 -29.15 -15.30
CA TRP A 249 -3.27 -28.00 -15.04
C TRP A 249 -3.31 -26.97 -16.16
N ILE A 250 -3.36 -27.41 -17.42
CA ILE A 250 -3.57 -26.51 -18.57
C ILE A 250 -4.90 -25.79 -18.46
N ALA A 251 -6.00 -26.51 -18.24
CA ALA A 251 -7.32 -25.91 -18.06
C ALA A 251 -7.35 -24.91 -16.88
N THR A 252 -6.62 -25.22 -15.79
CA THR A 252 -6.48 -24.30 -14.65
C THR A 252 -5.75 -23.03 -15.03
N ALA A 253 -4.65 -23.13 -15.80
CA ALA A 253 -3.84 -22.01 -16.27
C ALA A 253 -4.48 -21.18 -17.39
N GLU A 254 -5.38 -21.79 -18.16
CA GLU A 254 -6.10 -21.15 -19.26
C GLU A 254 -7.22 -20.21 -18.77
N ARG A 255 -7.92 -20.57 -17.69
CA ARG A 255 -9.06 -19.79 -17.15
C ARG A 255 -8.79 -18.29 -16.99
N PRO A 256 -7.67 -17.83 -16.40
CA PRO A 256 -7.40 -16.40 -16.28
C PRO A 256 -7.18 -15.70 -17.64
N LEU A 257 -6.62 -16.43 -18.61
CA LEU A 257 -6.37 -15.90 -19.95
C LEU A 257 -7.66 -15.65 -20.72
N GLU A 258 -8.77 -16.30 -20.36
CA GLU A 258 -10.09 -15.95 -20.89
C GLU A 258 -10.48 -14.52 -20.51
N SER A 259 -10.23 -14.10 -19.26
CA SER A 259 -10.49 -12.72 -18.83
C SER A 259 -9.50 -11.75 -19.46
N LEU A 260 -8.20 -12.07 -19.37
CA LEU A 260 -7.13 -11.18 -19.83
C LEU A 260 -7.10 -10.98 -21.35
N CYS A 261 -7.64 -11.91 -22.13
CA CYS A 261 -7.77 -11.80 -23.59
C CYS A 261 -9.17 -11.35 -24.04
N PHE A 262 -10.05 -10.95 -23.13
CA PHE A 262 -11.42 -10.53 -23.47
C PHE A 262 -11.51 -9.01 -23.69
N ARG A 263 -12.03 -8.62 -24.86
CA ARG A 263 -12.42 -7.24 -25.23
C ARG A 263 -11.45 -6.15 -24.73
N GLU A 264 -11.92 -5.16 -23.98
CA GLU A 264 -11.14 -3.99 -23.55
C GLU A 264 -10.02 -4.37 -22.56
N THR A 265 -10.17 -5.47 -21.79
CA THR A 265 -9.12 -5.98 -20.91
C THR A 265 -7.91 -6.47 -21.72
N ARG A 266 -8.15 -7.13 -22.85
CA ARG A 266 -7.09 -7.54 -23.79
C ARG A 266 -6.23 -6.37 -24.21
N GLU A 267 -6.86 -5.24 -24.50
CA GLU A 267 -6.15 -4.08 -25.01
C GLU A 267 -5.12 -3.56 -24.01
N ILE A 268 -5.27 -3.80 -22.70
CA ILE A 268 -4.25 -3.44 -21.70
C ILE A 268 -2.93 -4.15 -22.01
N PHE A 269 -2.99 -5.44 -22.35
CA PHE A 269 -1.83 -6.33 -22.43
C PHE A 269 -1.34 -6.58 -23.86
N ASP A 270 -2.16 -6.26 -24.86
CA ASP A 270 -1.89 -6.50 -26.27
C ASP A 270 -1.17 -5.30 -26.91
N CYS A 271 0.10 -5.12 -26.57
CA CYS A 271 0.97 -4.11 -27.18
C CYS A 271 2.41 -4.61 -27.31
N ASP A 272 3.09 -4.21 -28.38
CA ASP A 272 4.55 -4.45 -28.54
C ASP A 272 5.36 -3.46 -27.70
N GLU A 273 4.93 -2.20 -27.73
CA GLU A 273 5.45 -1.11 -26.91
C GLU A 273 4.31 -0.52 -26.07
N GLY A 274 4.41 -0.73 -24.76
CA GLY A 274 3.53 -0.11 -23.77
C GLY A 274 4.24 1.00 -23.01
N ILE A 275 3.61 1.44 -21.92
CA ILE A 275 4.24 2.32 -20.93
C ILE A 275 5.50 1.63 -20.39
N LEU A 276 6.54 2.43 -20.13
CA LEU A 276 7.79 2.00 -19.47
C LEU A 276 7.76 2.39 -17.98
N PRO A 277 8.50 1.70 -17.09
CA PRO A 277 8.44 2.03 -15.66
C PRO A 277 8.96 3.45 -15.41
N SER A 278 9.99 3.86 -16.15
CA SER A 278 10.59 5.20 -16.08
C SER A 278 9.57 6.32 -16.31
N THR A 279 8.53 6.08 -17.13
CA THR A 279 7.47 7.05 -17.44
C THR A 279 6.85 7.67 -16.18
N PHE A 280 6.73 6.89 -15.10
CA PHE A 280 6.12 7.36 -13.84
C PHE A 280 7.06 8.22 -12.99
N PHE A 281 8.36 8.18 -13.25
CA PHE A 281 9.40 8.79 -12.41
C PHE A 281 10.20 9.88 -13.14
N GLU A 282 10.15 9.94 -14.49
CA GLU A 282 10.85 10.94 -15.30
C GLU A 282 10.38 12.37 -15.06
N LYS A 283 9.07 12.56 -14.84
CA LYS A 283 8.48 13.86 -14.54
C LYS A 283 7.75 13.82 -13.21
N PRO A 284 8.03 14.75 -12.28
CA PRO A 284 7.24 14.92 -11.08
C PRO A 284 5.76 15.08 -11.41
N GLY A 285 4.92 14.30 -10.75
CA GLY A 285 3.49 14.27 -11.02
C GLY A 285 2.78 13.13 -10.31
N ILE A 286 1.45 13.10 -10.47
CA ILE A 286 0.55 12.13 -9.86
C ILE A 286 -0.05 11.29 -10.97
N ASN A 287 0.28 10.00 -11.00
CA ASN A 287 -0.24 9.04 -11.95
C ASN A 287 -1.31 8.19 -11.28
N VAL A 288 -2.57 8.38 -11.66
CA VAL A 288 -3.71 7.62 -11.13
C VAL A 288 -4.06 6.51 -12.11
N LEU A 289 -4.03 5.26 -11.64
CA LEU A 289 -4.45 4.08 -12.37
C LEU A 289 -5.84 3.67 -11.86
N GLU A 290 -6.89 4.06 -12.59
CA GLU A 290 -8.27 3.64 -12.27
C GLU A 290 -8.49 2.20 -12.72
N LEU A 291 -8.71 1.29 -11.77
CA LEU A 291 -8.85 -0.14 -12.04
C LEU A 291 -10.30 -0.63 -12.02
N ASP A 292 -11.27 0.25 -11.80
CA ASP A 292 -12.66 -0.11 -11.50
C ASP A 292 -13.35 -0.98 -12.56
N SER A 293 -12.88 -0.95 -13.82
CA SER A 293 -13.36 -1.80 -14.93
C SER A 293 -12.92 -3.26 -14.86
N LEU A 294 -11.89 -3.57 -14.07
CA LEU A 294 -11.32 -4.91 -13.97
C LEU A 294 -12.04 -5.77 -12.92
N SER A 295 -12.00 -7.09 -13.09
CA SER A 295 -12.41 -8.02 -12.03
C SER A 295 -11.44 -7.97 -10.85
N THR A 296 -11.85 -8.45 -9.67
CA THR A 296 -10.98 -8.43 -8.47
C THR A 296 -9.65 -9.15 -8.70
N ASP A 297 -9.66 -10.31 -9.35
CA ASP A 297 -8.43 -11.08 -9.58
C ASP A 297 -7.57 -10.41 -10.68
N ASP A 298 -8.18 -9.82 -11.72
CA ASP A 298 -7.45 -9.03 -12.73
C ASP A 298 -6.82 -7.77 -12.12
N LYS A 299 -7.50 -7.12 -11.16
CA LYS A 299 -6.94 -6.00 -10.38
C LYS A 299 -5.72 -6.44 -9.59
N THR A 300 -5.83 -7.54 -8.85
CA THR A 300 -4.72 -8.10 -8.07
C THR A 300 -3.54 -8.44 -8.99
N PHE A 301 -3.79 -9.15 -10.09
CA PHE A 301 -2.75 -9.46 -11.08
C PHE A 301 -2.08 -8.20 -11.63
N PHE A 302 -2.86 -7.23 -12.08
CA PHE A 302 -2.35 -5.98 -12.65
C PHE A 302 -1.48 -5.22 -11.64
N ILE A 303 -1.94 -5.06 -10.39
CA ILE A 303 -1.17 -4.38 -9.35
C ILE A 303 0.13 -5.14 -9.07
N GLU A 304 0.07 -6.45 -8.87
CA GLU A 304 1.24 -7.25 -8.51
C GLU A 304 2.29 -7.28 -9.61
N VAL A 305 1.88 -7.49 -10.87
CA VAL A 305 2.83 -7.51 -11.99
C VAL A 305 3.45 -6.13 -12.21
N MET A 306 2.69 -5.04 -12.01
CA MET A 306 3.20 -3.68 -12.08
C MET A 306 4.20 -3.38 -10.95
N LEU A 307 3.91 -3.79 -9.71
CA LEU A 307 4.81 -3.63 -8.57
C LEU A 307 6.10 -4.43 -8.77
N GLN A 308 5.99 -5.67 -9.25
CA GLN A 308 7.10 -6.54 -9.59
C GLN A 308 7.98 -5.90 -10.69
N TRP A 309 7.34 -5.38 -11.74
CA TRP A 309 8.00 -4.69 -12.86
C TRP A 309 8.74 -3.42 -12.43
N ILE A 310 8.11 -2.57 -11.62
CA ILE A 310 8.73 -1.36 -11.06
C ILE A 310 9.89 -1.73 -10.13
N ARG A 311 9.73 -2.75 -9.28
CA ARG A 311 10.78 -3.20 -8.36
C ARG A 311 12.04 -3.61 -9.11
N ASP A 312 11.91 -4.46 -10.13
CA ASP A 312 13.09 -4.96 -10.86
C ASP A 312 13.73 -3.87 -11.73
N TRP A 313 12.94 -2.94 -12.24
CA TRP A 313 13.46 -1.72 -12.86
C TRP A 313 14.27 -0.86 -11.88
N ILE A 314 13.79 -0.68 -10.64
CA ILE A 314 14.56 0.04 -9.61
C ILE A 314 15.84 -0.71 -9.24
N LEU A 315 15.78 -2.04 -9.08
CA LEU A 315 16.94 -2.86 -8.71
C LEU A 315 18.02 -2.92 -9.79
N SER A 316 17.61 -2.88 -11.06
CA SER A 316 18.53 -2.79 -12.21
C SER A 316 19.07 -1.37 -12.40
N SER A 317 18.37 -0.36 -11.89
CA SER A 317 18.88 1.02 -11.82
C SER A 317 19.91 1.20 -10.69
N ASN A 318 20.82 2.17 -10.84
CA ASN A 318 21.77 2.55 -9.78
C ASN A 318 21.14 3.46 -8.70
N MET A 319 19.82 3.46 -8.54
CA MET A 319 19.10 4.31 -7.59
C MET A 319 18.93 3.60 -6.25
N ARG A 320 19.96 3.66 -5.39
CA ARG A 320 19.93 3.09 -4.03
C ARG A 320 19.64 4.14 -2.97
N GLU A 321 18.87 3.76 -1.96
CA GLU A 321 18.63 4.53 -0.72
C GLU A 321 18.14 5.97 -0.95
N LYS A 322 17.45 6.22 -2.07
CA LYS A 322 16.88 7.51 -2.41
C LYS A 322 15.39 7.35 -2.69
N LEU A 323 14.61 8.32 -2.22
CA LEU A 323 13.19 8.38 -2.55
C LEU A 323 13.02 8.78 -4.02
N VAL A 324 12.70 7.80 -4.86
CA VAL A 324 12.45 8.00 -6.29
C VAL A 324 10.99 8.34 -6.59
N GLY A 325 10.08 7.96 -5.70
CA GLY A 325 8.65 8.21 -5.82
C GLY A 325 7.87 7.45 -4.75
N VAL A 326 6.56 7.70 -4.68
CA VAL A 326 5.64 7.07 -3.73
C VAL A 326 4.59 6.27 -4.48
N ILE A 327 4.35 5.04 -4.05
CA ILE A 327 3.27 4.19 -4.56
C ILE A 327 2.18 4.09 -3.50
N VAL A 328 0.96 4.43 -3.89
CA VAL A 328 -0.24 4.34 -3.06
C VAL A 328 -1.06 3.13 -3.52
N LEU A 329 -1.32 2.22 -2.59
CA LEU A 329 -2.20 1.06 -2.78
C LEU A 329 -3.49 1.27 -2.01
N GLU A 330 -4.57 1.66 -2.70
CA GLU A 330 -5.91 1.66 -2.11
C GLU A 330 -6.42 0.23 -1.93
N GLU A 331 -7.18 0.00 -0.86
CA GLU A 331 -7.72 -1.32 -0.50
C GLU A 331 -6.63 -2.43 -0.53
N ALA A 332 -5.42 -2.13 -0.02
CA ALA A 332 -4.23 -3.00 -0.09
C ALA A 332 -4.43 -4.44 0.43
N HIS A 333 -5.47 -4.67 1.23
CA HIS A 333 -5.85 -6.01 1.70
C HIS A 333 -6.19 -6.98 0.56
N HIS A 334 -6.55 -6.50 -0.64
CA HIS A 334 -6.76 -7.36 -1.81
C HIS A 334 -5.46 -7.95 -2.38
N VAL A 335 -4.33 -7.28 -2.17
CA VAL A 335 -3.00 -7.68 -2.66
C VAL A 335 -2.18 -8.34 -1.55
N LEU A 336 -2.26 -7.82 -0.32
CA LEU A 336 -1.47 -8.28 0.81
C LEU A 336 -2.01 -9.55 1.47
N ASN A 337 -3.26 -9.93 1.19
CA ASN A 337 -3.87 -11.09 1.82
C ASN A 337 -3.44 -12.42 1.16
N ARG A 338 -2.33 -12.96 1.67
CA ARG A 338 -1.83 -14.30 1.32
C ARG A 338 -2.66 -15.45 1.91
N GLU A 339 -3.59 -15.17 2.82
CA GLU A 339 -4.43 -16.16 3.51
C GLU A 339 -5.79 -16.41 2.84
N LYS A 340 -5.89 -16.35 1.50
CA LYS A 340 -7.06 -16.91 0.80
C LYS A 340 -7.22 -18.44 1.02
N THR A 341 -6.20 -19.09 1.60
CA THR A 341 -6.14 -20.53 1.96
C THR A 341 -7.04 -20.94 3.12
N LYS A 342 -7.53 -20.03 3.97
CA LYS A 342 -8.38 -20.39 5.14
C LYS A 342 -9.87 -20.50 4.85
N LYS A 343 -10.34 -20.21 3.62
CA LYS A 343 -11.78 -20.20 3.30
C LYS A 343 -12.34 -21.52 2.76
N PHE A 344 -11.52 -22.54 2.56
CA PHE A 344 -11.97 -23.89 2.21
C PHE A 344 -11.19 -24.90 3.05
N GLY A 345 -11.66 -25.06 4.29
CA GLY A 345 -11.48 -26.27 5.08
C GLY A 345 -12.70 -27.15 4.93
#